data_AF-A0A958IEG6-F1
#
_entry.id   AF-A0A958IEG6-F1
#
_cell.length_a   1.000
_cell.length_b   1.000
_cell.length_c   1.000
_cell.angle_alpha   90.00
_cell.angle_beta   90.00
_cell.angle_gamma   90.00
#
_symmetry.space_group_name_H-M   'P 1'
#
loop_
_entity.id
_entity.type
_entity.pdbx_description
1 polymer ?
#
loop_
_entity_poly.entity_id
_entity_poly.type
_entity_poly.pdbx_seq_one_letter_code
_entity_poly.pdbx_strand_id
1 'polypeptide(L)'
;RFPGLVPDALPATKLVHEYRLVHKAGMTFQGETGSWLLKGELVQTTYQKDVLNQNPQNPKFVKPSYFAYTTGFEYTFYSLLVDNHDLGTIVELIGDTDTGIDPAELEGFRPFQNHLFFGLRYTFNNISDRSFLLGGFYDYKEGDTIIQFEYNERLFENLTVKIQYSQLDLTAGQLSTFTNNDRLTAEFGFNF
;
A
#
# COMPACT_ATOMS: atom_id res chain seq x y z
N ARG A 1 18.02 -4.47 2.22
CA ARG A 1 18.81 -3.25 2.50
C ARG A 1 17.88 -2.07 2.32
N PHE A 2 17.87 -1.11 3.22
CA PHE A 2 17.14 0.15 3.02
C PHE A 2 18.11 1.27 2.66
N PRO A 3 17.82 2.08 1.62
CA PRO A 3 18.63 3.25 1.30
C PRO A 3 18.31 4.40 2.27
N GLY A 4 19.33 5.13 2.68
CA GLY A 4 19.20 6.36 3.47
C GLY A 4 20.34 7.33 3.15
N LEU A 5 20.13 8.61 3.46
CA LEU A 5 21.16 9.64 3.37
C LEU A 5 21.65 9.97 4.78
N VAL A 6 22.96 9.98 4.95
CA VAL A 6 23.60 10.36 6.22
C VAL A 6 24.67 11.41 5.98
N PRO A 7 24.90 12.33 6.92
CA PRO A 7 26.05 13.23 6.88
C PRO A 7 27.37 12.46 6.77
N ASP A 8 28.26 12.93 5.90
CA ASP A 8 29.62 12.39 5.71
C ASP A 8 30.54 12.70 6.90
N ALA A 9 30.36 13.86 7.55
CA ALA A 9 31.04 14.29 8.77
C ALA A 9 30.24 15.41 9.48
N LEU A 10 30.67 15.84 10.67
CA LEU A 10 30.18 17.07 11.32
C LEU A 10 31.31 18.12 11.38
N PRO A 11 31.10 19.37 10.91
CA PRO A 11 29.87 19.87 10.28
C PRO A 11 29.63 19.24 8.91
N ALA A 12 28.36 18.95 8.60
CA ALA A 12 27.96 18.21 7.41
C ALA A 12 28.10 19.07 6.14
N THR A 13 29.10 18.75 5.32
CA THR A 13 29.30 19.39 4.00
C THR A 13 28.78 18.55 2.85
N LYS A 14 28.44 17.27 3.10
CA LYS A 14 28.02 16.31 2.10
C LYS A 14 27.12 15.24 2.73
N LEU A 15 26.12 14.79 1.98
CA LEU A 15 25.33 13.60 2.30
C LEU A 15 25.87 12.42 1.50
N VAL A 16 26.01 11.26 2.15
CA VAL A 16 26.42 10.00 1.52
C VAL A 16 25.31 8.97 1.65
N HIS A 17 25.23 8.07 0.66
CA HIS A 17 24.30 6.96 0.67
C HIS A 17 24.76 5.91 1.67
N GLU A 18 23.88 5.57 2.61
CA GLU A 18 24.05 4.45 3.52
C GLU A 18 22.99 3.39 3.21
N TYR A 19 23.42 2.13 3.25
CA TYR A 19 22.52 0.99 3.12
C TYR A 19 22.46 0.22 4.42
N ARG A 20 21.32 0.30 5.12
CA ARG A 20 21.13 -0.47 6.35
C ARG A 20 20.77 -1.91 6.03
N LEU A 21 21.50 -2.83 6.64
CA LEU A 21 21.20 -4.25 6.60
C LEU A 21 20.01 -4.54 7.53
N VAL A 22 19.07 -5.34 7.04
CA VAL A 22 17.87 -5.73 7.77
C VAL A 22 17.62 -7.21 7.58
N HIS A 23 17.11 -7.85 8.63
CA HIS A 23 16.52 -9.17 8.58
C HIS A 23 15.01 -9.03 8.54
N LYS A 24 14.36 -9.79 7.66
CA LYS A 24 12.90 -9.82 7.54
C LYS A 24 12.41 -11.25 7.71
N ALA A 25 11.37 -11.41 8.51
CA ALA A 25 10.59 -12.64 8.59
C ALA A 25 9.13 -12.27 8.35
N GLY A 26 8.44 -13.05 7.53
CA GLY A 26 7.06 -12.74 7.19
C GLY A 26 6.20 -14.00 7.06
N MET A 27 4.89 -13.80 7.12
CA MET A 27 3.88 -14.82 6.95
C MET A 27 2.74 -14.24 6.13
N THR A 28 2.24 -15.01 5.17
CA THR A 28 1.04 -14.71 4.42
C THR A 28 0.01 -15.81 4.65
N PHE A 29 -1.26 -15.44 4.73
CA PHE A 29 -2.36 -16.38 4.82
C PHE A 29 -3.52 -15.94 3.94
N GLN A 30 -4.24 -16.93 3.42
CA GLN A 30 -5.47 -16.73 2.66
C GLN A 30 -6.41 -17.90 2.95
N GLY A 31 -7.69 -17.62 3.11
CA GLY A 31 -8.72 -18.64 3.29
C GLY A 31 -10.05 -18.17 2.73
N GLU A 32 -10.81 -19.10 2.17
CA GLU A 32 -12.11 -18.84 1.56
C GLU A 32 -13.16 -19.75 2.21
N THR A 33 -14.31 -19.17 2.58
CA THR A 33 -15.43 -19.92 3.16
C THR A 33 -16.75 -19.33 2.69
N GLY A 34 -17.42 -20.07 1.79
CA GLY A 34 -18.62 -19.58 1.12
C GLY A 34 -18.33 -18.27 0.38
N SER A 35 -19.09 -17.23 0.70
CA SER A 35 -18.93 -15.87 0.15
C SER A 35 -17.80 -15.05 0.79
N TRP A 36 -17.12 -15.57 1.81
CA TRP A 36 -16.08 -14.85 2.52
C TRP A 36 -14.70 -15.24 2.01
N LEU A 37 -13.87 -14.23 1.77
CA LEU A 37 -12.45 -14.36 1.53
C LEU A 37 -11.71 -13.62 2.65
N LEU A 38 -10.79 -14.28 3.32
CA LEU A 38 -9.89 -13.69 4.31
C LEU A 38 -8.47 -13.72 3.77
N LYS A 39 -7.74 -12.61 3.90
CA LYS A 39 -6.36 -12.48 3.47
C LYS A 39 -5.54 -11.69 4.49
N GLY A 40 -4.26 -12.02 4.60
CA GLY A 40 -3.34 -11.16 5.33
C GLY A 40 -1.88 -11.48 5.11
N GLU A 41 -1.05 -10.49 5.42
CA GLU A 41 0.40 -10.51 5.39
C GLU A 41 0.93 -9.83 6.65
N LEU A 42 1.88 -10.49 7.31
CA LEU A 42 2.56 -10.00 8.51
C LEU A 42 4.07 -10.03 8.25
N VAL A 43 4.78 -8.96 8.58
CA VAL A 43 6.23 -8.85 8.35
C VAL A 43 6.91 -8.22 9.55
N GLN A 44 7.82 -8.96 10.19
CA GLN A 44 8.75 -8.43 11.18
C GLN A 44 10.04 -7.99 10.50
N THR A 45 10.45 -6.74 10.71
CA THR A 45 11.72 -6.20 10.24
C THR A 45 12.63 -5.89 11.42
N THR A 46 13.83 -6.47 11.43
CA THR A 46 14.86 -6.22 12.45
C THR A 46 16.10 -5.60 11.80
N TYR A 47 16.54 -4.46 12.32
CA TYR A 47 17.76 -3.80 11.86
C TYR A 47 18.99 -4.50 12.41
N GLN A 48 19.97 -4.76 11.54
CA GLN A 48 21.28 -5.23 11.98
C GLN A 48 22.00 -4.08 12.68
N LYS A 49 22.56 -4.34 13.86
CA LYS A 49 23.20 -3.35 14.74
C LYS A 49 24.46 -2.68 14.14
N ASP A 50 24.90 -3.07 12.95
CA ASP A 50 26.18 -2.70 12.35
C ASP A 50 26.31 -1.25 11.86
N VAL A 51 25.42 -0.35 12.30
CA VAL A 51 25.59 1.10 12.15
C VAL A 51 25.81 1.82 13.49
N LEU A 52 25.78 1.09 14.61
CA LEU A 52 26.36 1.63 15.85
C LEU A 52 27.88 1.63 15.74
N ASN A 53 28.48 2.78 16.05
CA ASN A 53 29.93 3.00 16.19
C ASN A 53 30.75 3.10 14.90
N GLN A 54 30.68 4.27 14.27
CA GLN A 54 31.90 4.88 13.72
C GLN A 54 32.28 6.20 14.40
N ASN A 55 31.51 6.68 15.40
CA ASN A 55 31.92 7.83 16.20
C ASN A 55 31.39 7.73 17.66
N PRO A 56 32.26 7.50 18.67
CA PRO A 56 31.90 7.54 20.09
C PRO A 56 31.31 8.89 20.56
N GLN A 57 31.49 9.96 19.77
CA GLN A 57 31.01 11.31 20.07
C GLN A 57 29.61 11.57 19.49
N ASN A 58 29.11 10.70 18.60
CA ASN A 58 27.79 10.81 17.97
C ASN A 58 27.16 9.42 17.78
N PRO A 59 26.44 8.88 18.79
CA PRO A 59 25.74 7.62 18.62
C PRO A 59 24.66 7.77 17.53
N LYS A 60 24.87 7.14 16.37
CA LYS A 60 23.79 6.98 15.37
C LYS A 60 22.68 6.16 16.02
N PHE A 61 21.45 6.67 15.99
CA PHE A 61 20.28 6.03 16.59
C PHE A 61 20.12 4.59 16.11
N VAL A 62 20.02 3.64 17.06
CA VAL A 62 19.53 2.28 16.76
C VAL A 62 18.04 2.40 16.55
N LYS A 63 17.58 2.16 15.32
CA LYS A 63 16.13 2.04 15.12
C LYS A 63 15.64 0.69 15.68
N PRO A 64 14.54 0.69 16.44
CA PRO A 64 13.94 -0.55 16.91
C PRO A 64 13.43 -1.38 15.73
N SER A 65 13.27 -2.68 15.94
CA SER A 65 12.53 -3.52 15.00
C SER A 65 11.07 -3.09 14.96
N TYR A 66 10.45 -3.16 13.79
CA TYR A 66 9.03 -2.90 13.62
C TYR A 66 8.31 -4.10 13.01
N PHE A 67 7.02 -4.19 13.29
CA PHE A 67 6.11 -5.17 12.74
C PHE A 67 5.12 -4.47 11.81
N ALA A 68 5.00 -4.92 10.56
CA ALA A 68 4.03 -4.44 9.60
C ALA A 68 2.97 -5.51 9.34
N TYR A 69 1.73 -5.08 9.11
CA TYR A 69 0.61 -5.95 8.83
C TYR A 69 -0.32 -5.36 7.78
N THR A 70 -0.89 -6.24 6.96
CA THR A 70 -2.03 -5.99 6.11
C THR A 70 -2.97 -7.15 6.31
N THR A 71 -4.19 -6.93 6.78
CA THR A 71 -5.17 -8.00 6.96
C THR A 71 -6.55 -7.52 6.62
N GLY A 72 -7.33 -8.34 5.95
CA GLY A 72 -8.64 -7.94 5.49
C GLY A 72 -9.52 -9.09 5.07
N PHE A 73 -10.76 -8.76 4.83
CA PHE A 73 -11.73 -9.69 4.29
C PHE A 73 -12.48 -9.06 3.12
N GLU A 74 -12.97 -9.93 2.26
CA GLU A 74 -13.91 -9.60 1.21
C GLU A 74 -15.15 -10.48 1.37
N TYR A 75 -16.34 -9.88 1.25
CA TYR A 75 -17.61 -10.60 1.18
C TYR A 75 -18.26 -10.37 -0.18
N THR A 76 -18.57 -11.46 -0.88
CA THR A 76 -19.19 -11.44 -2.21
C THR A 76 -20.69 -11.76 -2.13
N PHE A 77 -21.50 -10.77 -2.50
CA PHE A 77 -22.91 -10.95 -2.80
C PHE A 77 -23.05 -11.49 -4.23
N TYR A 78 -23.43 -12.76 -4.36
CA TYR A 78 -23.62 -13.38 -5.66
C TYR A 78 -24.97 -13.03 -6.27
N SER A 79 -24.99 -12.65 -7.56
CA SER A 79 -26.21 -12.34 -8.32
C SER A 79 -27.18 -11.39 -7.60
N LEU A 80 -26.65 -10.34 -6.96
CA LEU A 80 -27.43 -9.47 -6.06
C LEU A 80 -28.46 -8.61 -6.81
N LEU A 81 -28.06 -8.05 -7.97
CA LEU A 81 -28.86 -7.09 -8.73
C LEU A 81 -29.35 -7.66 -10.06
N VAL A 82 -28.51 -8.45 -10.71
CA VAL A 82 -28.74 -9.09 -12.01
C VAL A 82 -28.12 -10.48 -11.95
N ASP A 83 -28.75 -11.45 -12.61
CA ASP A 83 -28.20 -12.80 -12.72
C ASP A 83 -26.77 -12.76 -13.29
N ASN A 84 -25.88 -13.58 -12.72
CA ASN A 84 -24.45 -13.61 -13.01
C ASN A 84 -23.70 -12.31 -12.69
N HIS A 85 -24.25 -11.36 -11.94
CA HIS A 85 -23.47 -10.19 -11.51
C HIS A 85 -23.19 -10.23 -10.01
N ASP A 86 -21.91 -10.09 -9.65
CA ASP A 86 -21.46 -10.21 -8.28
C ASP A 86 -20.95 -8.88 -7.74
N LEU A 87 -21.25 -8.61 -6.46
CA LEU A 87 -20.77 -7.44 -5.74
C LEU A 87 -19.91 -7.88 -4.55
N GLY A 88 -18.62 -7.61 -4.60
CA GLY A 88 -17.67 -7.77 -3.50
C GLY A 88 -17.58 -6.50 -2.66
N THR A 89 -17.56 -6.67 -1.34
CA THR A 89 -17.24 -5.63 -0.36
C THR A 89 -15.94 -5.98 0.33
N ILE A 90 -14.97 -5.06 0.35
CA ILE A 90 -13.61 -5.30 0.81
C ILE A 90 -13.32 -4.36 1.98
N VAL A 91 -12.72 -4.91 3.04
CA VAL A 91 -12.20 -4.14 4.18
C VAL A 91 -10.80 -4.66 4.51
N GLU A 92 -9.80 -3.77 4.53
CA GLU A 92 -8.43 -4.13 4.93
C GLU A 92 -7.85 -3.14 5.94
N LEU A 93 -7.24 -3.67 6.99
CA LEU A 93 -6.46 -2.93 7.97
C LEU A 93 -4.98 -3.02 7.57
N ILE A 94 -4.34 -1.86 7.43
CA ILE A 94 -2.96 -1.73 6.98
C ILE A 94 -2.20 -0.86 7.98
N GLY A 95 -1.09 -1.37 8.50
CA GLY A 95 -0.27 -0.58 9.40
C GLY A 95 1.02 -1.23 9.82
N ASP A 96 1.71 -0.55 10.75
CA ASP A 96 2.90 -1.09 11.39
C ASP A 96 2.97 -0.67 12.87
N THR A 97 3.98 -1.09 13.61
CA THR A 97 4.15 -0.69 15.02
C THR A 97 4.72 0.72 15.19
N ASP A 98 5.15 1.36 14.10
CA ASP A 98 5.71 2.71 14.09
C ASP A 98 4.61 3.76 13.81
N THR A 99 3.33 3.38 13.90
CA THR A 99 2.19 4.26 13.65
C THR A 99 2.21 5.54 14.51
N GLY A 100 2.24 6.70 13.86
CA GLY A 100 2.22 8.01 14.53
C GLY A 100 3.60 8.51 14.94
N ILE A 101 4.67 7.79 14.56
CA ILE A 101 6.03 8.35 14.57
C ILE A 101 6.15 9.36 13.44
N ASP A 102 6.94 10.42 13.65
CA ASP A 102 7.19 11.44 12.63
C ASP A 102 7.73 10.80 11.34
N PRO A 103 7.14 11.11 10.16
CA PRO A 103 7.61 10.68 8.85
C PRO A 103 9.11 10.82 8.59
N ALA A 104 9.75 11.84 9.16
CA ALA A 104 11.18 12.10 9.05
C ALA A 104 12.03 11.12 9.89
N GLU A 105 11.44 10.52 10.92
CA GLU A 105 12.06 9.50 11.76
C GLU A 105 11.86 8.09 11.21
N LEU A 106 10.96 7.89 10.23
CA LEU A 106 10.76 6.60 9.59
C LEU A 106 11.94 6.24 8.68
N GLU A 107 12.26 4.95 8.56
CA GLU A 107 13.26 4.50 7.61
C GLU A 107 12.61 4.21 6.25
N GLY A 108 12.97 4.99 5.24
CA GLY A 108 12.44 4.83 3.89
C GLY A 108 10.98 5.26 3.77
N PHE A 109 10.41 4.97 2.59
CA PHE A 109 9.04 5.33 2.25
C PHE A 109 8.07 4.21 2.69
N ARG A 110 7.33 4.47 3.76
CA ARG A 110 6.31 3.64 4.42
C ARG A 110 5.03 4.47 4.60
N PRO A 111 4.30 4.80 3.52
CA PRO A 111 3.17 5.71 3.58
C PRO A 111 1.96 5.15 4.33
N PHE A 112 1.76 3.83 4.34
CA PHE A 112 0.57 3.20 4.91
C PHE A 112 0.83 2.60 6.30
N GLN A 113 0.68 3.40 7.36
CA GLN A 113 0.97 2.96 8.75
C GLN A 113 -0.25 2.87 9.67
N ASN A 114 -1.33 3.58 9.33
CA ASN A 114 -2.60 3.67 10.07
C ASN A 114 -3.75 3.78 9.08
N HIS A 115 -3.77 2.91 8.08
CA HIS A 115 -4.72 3.03 7.00
C HIS A 115 -5.77 1.92 7.08
N LEU A 116 -6.98 2.31 6.74
CA LEU A 116 -8.09 1.42 6.51
C LEU A 116 -8.47 1.52 5.04
N PHE A 117 -8.45 0.39 4.35
CA PHE A 117 -8.95 0.29 2.99
C PHE A 117 -10.40 -0.17 3.02
N PHE A 118 -11.23 0.50 2.23
CA PHE A 118 -12.58 0.07 1.91
C PHE A 118 -12.76 0.02 0.41
N GLY A 119 -13.39 -1.04 -0.09
CA GLY A 119 -13.60 -1.22 -1.52
C GLY A 119 -14.92 -1.90 -1.85
N LEU A 120 -15.44 -1.56 -3.02
CA LEU A 120 -16.54 -2.23 -3.72
C LEU A 120 -16.00 -2.75 -5.04
N ARG A 121 -16.11 -4.04 -5.27
CA ARG A 121 -15.80 -4.68 -6.56
C ARG A 121 -17.09 -5.16 -7.19
N TYR A 122 -17.35 -4.77 -8.41
CA TYR A 122 -18.50 -5.28 -9.15
C TYR A 122 -18.04 -6.02 -10.40
N THR A 123 -18.49 -7.26 -10.53
CA THR A 123 -18.12 -8.14 -11.63
C THR A 123 -19.37 -8.55 -12.38
N PHE A 124 -19.37 -8.37 -13.69
CA PHE A 124 -20.55 -8.65 -14.53
C PHE A 124 -20.62 -10.13 -14.98
N ASN A 125 -19.59 -10.93 -14.67
CA ASN A 125 -19.36 -12.32 -15.13
C ASN A 125 -19.88 -12.59 -16.54
N ASN A 126 -19.45 -11.77 -17.49
CA ASN A 126 -19.80 -11.85 -18.90
C ASN A 126 -18.56 -12.22 -19.73
N ILE A 127 -18.76 -12.50 -21.03
CA ILE A 127 -17.67 -12.88 -21.94
C ILE A 127 -16.60 -11.76 -22.07
N SER A 128 -16.98 -10.50 -21.80
CA SER A 128 -16.04 -9.37 -21.82
C SER A 128 -15.24 -9.21 -20.53
N ASP A 129 -15.38 -10.09 -19.54
CA ASP A 129 -14.77 -9.99 -18.20
C ASP A 129 -14.89 -8.58 -17.59
N ARG A 130 -16.03 -7.94 -17.84
CA ARG A 130 -16.25 -6.56 -17.38
C ARG A 130 -16.27 -6.52 -15.86
N SER A 131 -15.52 -5.59 -15.30
CA SER A 131 -15.52 -5.31 -13.87
C SER A 131 -15.16 -3.86 -13.58
N PHE A 132 -15.57 -3.39 -12.40
CA PHE A 132 -15.02 -2.17 -11.84
C PHE A 132 -14.73 -2.34 -10.35
N LEU A 133 -13.81 -1.54 -9.84
CA LEU A 133 -13.44 -1.42 -8.45
C LEU A 133 -13.53 0.06 -8.06
N LEU A 134 -14.29 0.36 -7.01
CA LEU A 134 -14.23 1.65 -6.34
C LEU A 134 -13.72 1.40 -4.93
N GLY A 135 -12.63 2.04 -4.53
CA GLY A 135 -12.12 1.89 -3.17
C GLY A 135 -11.34 3.09 -2.73
N GLY A 136 -10.91 3.07 -1.48
CA GLY A 136 -10.07 4.11 -0.95
C GLY A 136 -9.36 3.73 0.33
N PHE A 137 -8.26 4.42 0.58
CA PHE A 137 -7.49 4.34 1.80
C PHE A 137 -7.80 5.57 2.65
N TYR A 138 -8.07 5.35 3.92
CA TYR A 138 -8.28 6.40 4.90
C TYR A 138 -7.27 6.24 6.02
N ASP A 139 -6.45 7.26 6.23
CA ASP A 139 -5.61 7.39 7.41
C ASP A 139 -6.48 7.84 8.60
N TYR A 140 -6.67 6.95 9.58
CA TYR A 140 -7.55 7.23 10.72
C TYR A 140 -6.89 8.07 11.84
N LYS A 141 -5.62 8.47 11.71
CA LYS A 141 -4.97 9.41 12.65
C LYS A 141 -4.76 10.79 12.04
N GLU A 142 -4.30 10.86 10.79
CA GLU A 142 -3.94 12.11 10.11
C GLU A 142 -5.06 12.61 9.17
N GLY A 143 -5.97 11.73 8.74
CA GLY A 143 -7.12 12.08 7.89
C GLY A 143 -6.86 12.03 6.39
N ASP A 144 -5.63 11.71 5.97
CA ASP A 144 -5.26 11.53 4.56
C ASP A 144 -6.18 10.50 3.89
N THR A 145 -6.68 10.86 2.70
CA THR A 145 -7.62 10.03 1.96
C THR A 145 -7.17 9.85 0.52
N ILE A 146 -7.15 8.60 0.06
CA ILE A 146 -6.88 8.24 -1.33
C ILE A 146 -8.12 7.53 -1.86
N ILE A 147 -8.73 8.04 -2.93
CA ILE A 147 -9.86 7.39 -3.60
C ILE A 147 -9.38 6.86 -4.94
N GLN A 148 -9.79 5.65 -5.28
CA GLN A 148 -9.42 4.97 -6.52
C GLN A 148 -10.64 4.36 -7.20
N PHE A 149 -10.72 4.57 -8.50
CA PHE A 149 -11.65 3.91 -9.38
C PHE A 149 -10.86 3.16 -10.46
N GLU A 150 -11.20 1.90 -10.69
CA GLU A 150 -10.66 1.09 -11.76
C GLU A 150 -11.81 0.46 -12.55
N TYR A 151 -11.73 0.51 -13.87
CA TYR A 151 -12.62 -0.17 -14.80
C TYR A 151 -11.79 -1.05 -15.72
N ASN A 152 -12.24 -2.27 -15.96
CA ASN A 152 -11.61 -3.19 -16.89
C ASN A 152 -12.67 -3.88 -17.74
N GLU A 153 -12.45 -3.92 -19.05
CA GLU A 153 -13.31 -4.66 -19.98
C GLU A 153 -12.54 -5.11 -21.22
N ARG A 154 -12.86 -6.31 -21.70
CA ARG A 154 -12.45 -6.79 -23.02
C ARG A 154 -13.46 -6.36 -24.08
N LEU A 155 -13.06 -5.40 -24.91
CA LEU A 155 -13.79 -5.00 -26.10
C LEU A 155 -13.39 -5.91 -27.25
N PHE A 156 -14.35 -6.58 -27.87
CA PHE A 156 -14.07 -7.60 -28.87
C PHE A 156 -13.19 -8.74 -28.31
N GLU A 157 -12.86 -9.76 -29.09
CA GLU A 157 -12.07 -10.90 -28.59
C GLU A 157 -10.60 -10.56 -28.33
N ASN A 158 -10.13 -9.39 -28.79
CA ASN A 158 -8.72 -9.04 -28.88
C ASN A 158 -8.32 -7.70 -28.25
N LEU A 159 -9.24 -6.80 -27.89
CA LEU A 159 -8.89 -5.50 -27.30
C LEU A 159 -9.29 -5.48 -25.81
N THR A 160 -8.34 -5.18 -24.93
CA THR A 160 -8.59 -4.96 -23.50
C THR A 160 -8.45 -3.48 -23.20
N VAL A 161 -9.43 -2.92 -22.50
CA VAL A 161 -9.42 -1.53 -22.04
C VAL A 161 -9.41 -1.51 -20.53
N LYS A 162 -8.47 -0.74 -19.97
CA LYS A 162 -8.37 -0.47 -18.56
C LYS A 162 -8.37 1.04 -18.32
N ILE A 163 -9.27 1.52 -17.46
CA ILE A 163 -9.33 2.92 -17.05
C ILE A 163 -9.10 2.97 -15.54
N GLN A 164 -8.24 3.88 -15.11
CA GLN A 164 -7.93 4.10 -13.71
C GLN A 164 -8.02 5.59 -13.40
N TYR A 165 -8.70 5.93 -12.31
CA TYR A 165 -8.71 7.27 -11.74
C TYR A 165 -8.28 7.20 -10.27
N SER A 166 -7.44 8.12 -9.84
CA SER A 166 -7.05 8.28 -8.44
C SER A 166 -7.12 9.74 -8.02
N GLN A 167 -7.76 9.98 -6.88
CA GLN A 167 -7.80 11.28 -6.22
C GLN A 167 -7.07 11.19 -4.89
N LEU A 168 -6.22 12.18 -4.60
CA LEU A 168 -5.35 12.19 -3.43
C LEU A 168 -5.60 13.47 -2.61
N ASP A 169 -6.28 13.33 -1.47
CA ASP A 169 -6.45 14.39 -0.47
C ASP A 169 -5.49 14.12 0.70
N LEU A 170 -4.31 14.74 0.62
CA LEU A 170 -3.15 14.43 1.45
C LEU A 170 -2.69 15.69 2.17
N THR A 171 -2.65 15.63 3.49
CA THR A 171 -2.43 16.77 4.39
C THR A 171 -1.18 16.60 5.24
N ALA A 172 -0.81 15.36 5.57
CA ALA A 172 0.32 15.06 6.45
C ALA A 172 1.07 13.79 6.00
N GLY A 173 1.93 13.26 6.86
CA GLY A 173 2.63 12.02 6.57
C GLY A 173 3.65 12.11 5.42
N GLN A 174 4.15 10.94 5.00
CA GLN A 174 5.02 10.82 3.83
C GLN A 174 4.26 10.99 2.51
N LEU A 175 2.92 10.85 2.54
CA LEU A 175 2.09 10.99 1.36
C LEU A 175 1.92 12.45 0.93
N SER A 176 2.04 13.42 1.84
CA SER A 176 1.94 14.85 1.52
C SER A 176 2.88 15.34 0.40
N THR A 177 3.95 14.61 0.07
CA THR A 177 4.76 14.91 -1.12
C THR A 177 4.01 14.74 -2.45
N PHE A 178 2.85 14.08 -2.43
CA PHE A 178 1.97 13.81 -3.57
C PHE A 178 0.65 14.59 -3.49
N THR A 179 0.53 15.59 -2.61
CA THR A 179 -0.67 16.42 -2.54
C THR A 179 -0.97 17.05 -3.91
N ASN A 180 -2.26 17.09 -4.27
CA ASN A 180 -2.78 17.58 -5.56
C ASN A 180 -2.31 16.78 -6.79
N ASN A 181 -1.96 15.51 -6.62
CA ASN A 181 -1.54 14.64 -7.71
C ASN A 181 -2.65 13.67 -8.13
N ASP A 182 -3.78 14.23 -8.57
CA ASP A 182 -4.86 13.44 -9.15
C ASP A 182 -4.44 12.89 -10.52
N ARG A 183 -4.84 11.65 -10.81
CA ARG A 183 -4.43 10.95 -12.04
C ARG A 183 -5.58 10.25 -12.71
N LEU A 184 -5.68 10.40 -14.03
CA LEU A 184 -6.48 9.56 -14.91
C LEU A 184 -5.53 8.80 -15.85
N THR A 185 -5.73 7.51 -16.01
CA THR A 185 -4.93 6.65 -16.88
C THR A 185 -5.86 5.76 -17.69
N ALA A 186 -5.58 5.64 -18.98
CA ALA A 186 -6.26 4.71 -19.87
C ALA A 186 -5.21 3.85 -20.57
N GLU A 187 -5.40 2.53 -20.52
CA GLU A 187 -4.52 1.53 -21.10
C GLU A 187 -5.32 0.67 -22.10
N PHE A 188 -4.69 0.37 -23.23
CA PHE A 188 -5.25 -0.43 -24.31
C PHE A 188 -4.29 -1.58 -24.62
N GLY A 189 -4.74 -2.82 -24.45
CA GLY A 189 -3.99 -4.02 -24.79
C GLY A 189 -4.60 -4.73 -25.99
N PHE A 190 -3.80 -5.15 -26.97
CA PHE A 190 -4.27 -5.89 -28.14
C PHE A 190 -3.61 -7.27 -28.21
N ASN A 191 -4.41 -8.33 -28.26
CA ASN A 191 -3.95 -9.72 -28.35
C ASN A 191 -4.18 -10.27 -29.76
N PHE A 192 -3.16 -10.93 -30.32
CA PHE A 192 -3.15 -11.52 -31.66
C PHE A 192 -3.06 -13.05 -31.61
#